data_AF-A0A957YJ03-F1
#
_entry.id   AF-A0A957YJ03-F1
#
_cell.length_a   1.000
_cell.length_b   1.000
_cell.length_c   1.000
_cell.angle_alpha   90.00
_cell.angle_beta   90.00
_cell.angle_gamma   90.00
#
_symmetry.space_group_name_H-M   'P 1'
#
loop_
_entity.id
_entity.type
_entity.pdbx_description
1 polymer ?
#
loop_
_entity_poly.entity_id
_entity_poly.type
_entity_poly.pdbx_seq_one_letter_code
_entity_poly.pdbx_strand_id
1 'polypeptide(L)'
;PVDQLAQGMIWVGDVPVWLVKFIGLAELAGGLGMILPALTRIQPYLTPLAGVGLALIMIFAAIFHLTRGEFGFIVPNLILLVLAVFVAYGRWKLAPIAPRGHSREADPALG
;
A
#
# COMPACT_ATOMS: atom_id res chain seq x y z
N PRO A 1 1.81 -15.23 16.16
CA PRO A 1 0.81 -14.31 16.72
C PRO A 1 -0.62 -14.43 16.14
N VAL A 2 -0.90 -15.32 15.17
CA VAL A 2 -2.25 -15.44 14.58
C VAL A 2 -3.29 -15.81 15.65
N ASP A 3 -2.97 -16.75 16.53
CA ASP A 3 -3.87 -17.17 17.62
C ASP A 3 -4.17 -16.04 18.61
N GLN A 4 -3.22 -15.10 18.81
CA GLN A 4 -3.41 -13.93 19.65
C GLN A 4 -4.32 -12.89 18.98
N LEU A 5 -4.15 -12.69 17.66
CA LEU A 5 -4.98 -11.77 16.89
C LEU A 5 -6.43 -12.24 16.83
N ALA A 6 -6.66 -13.55 16.73
CA ALA A 6 -8.00 -14.15 16.74
C ALA A 6 -8.81 -13.85 18.02
N GLN A 7 -8.15 -13.50 19.13
CA GLN A 7 -8.83 -13.13 20.38
C GLN A 7 -9.54 -11.77 20.30
N GLY A 8 -9.05 -10.86 19.45
CA GLY A 8 -9.62 -9.51 19.27
C GLY A 8 -10.15 -9.21 17.87
N MET A 9 -9.84 -10.08 16.90
CA MET A 9 -10.23 -9.94 15.50
C MET A 9 -10.89 -11.22 15.03
N ILE A 10 -12.21 -11.28 15.13
CA ILE A 10 -13.01 -12.49 14.85
C ILE A 10 -12.67 -13.08 13.47
N TRP A 11 -12.52 -12.23 12.44
CA TRP A 11 -12.19 -12.68 11.09
C TRP A 11 -10.91 -13.50 10.98
N VAL A 12 -9.92 -13.29 11.86
CA VAL A 12 -8.64 -14.00 11.84
C VAL A 12 -8.83 -15.47 12.18
N GLY A 13 -9.81 -15.80 13.03
CA GLY A 13 -10.17 -17.18 13.38
C GLY A 13 -11.00 -17.89 12.32
N ASP A 14 -11.67 -17.13 11.44
CA ASP A 14 -12.66 -17.65 10.49
C ASP A 14 -12.09 -17.91 9.08
N VAL A 15 -10.81 -17.58 8.86
CA VAL A 15 -10.13 -17.79 7.58
C VAL A 15 -8.89 -18.66 7.74
N PRO A 16 -8.43 -19.33 6.67
CA PRO A 16 -7.20 -20.11 6.73
C PRO A 16 -5.99 -19.25 7.14
N VAL A 17 -5.13 -19.80 8.00
CA VAL A 17 -3.92 -19.12 8.52
C VAL A 17 -3.01 -18.57 7.41
N TRP A 18 -2.92 -19.27 6.27
CA TRP A 18 -2.11 -18.81 5.14
C TRP A 18 -2.63 -17.50 4.56
N LEU A 19 -3.95 -17.27 4.56
CA LEU A 19 -4.58 -16.07 4.01
C LEU A 19 -4.26 -14.86 4.90
N VAL A 20 -4.34 -15.03 6.22
CA VAL A 20 -3.96 -13.98 7.19
C VAL A 20 -2.50 -13.57 6.98
N LYS A 21 -1.59 -14.55 6.83
CA LYS A 21 -0.18 -14.28 6.57
C LYS A 21 0.04 -13.59 5.22
N PHE A 22 -0.68 -14.02 4.18
CA PHE A 22 -0.61 -13.42 2.85
C PHE A 22 -1.03 -11.94 2.89
N ILE A 23 -2.18 -11.64 3.51
CA ILE A 23 -2.66 -10.26 3.66
C ILE A 23 -1.63 -9.41 4.40
N GLY A 24 -1.16 -9.87 5.56
CA GLY A 24 -0.16 -9.12 6.33
C GLY A 24 1.16 -8.89 5.57
N LEU A 25 1.63 -9.88 4.81
CA LEU A 25 2.80 -9.72 3.94
C LEU A 25 2.55 -8.74 2.79
N ALA A 26 1.37 -8.79 2.17
CA ALA A 26 0.99 -7.90 1.09
C ALA A 26 0.84 -6.45 1.56
N GLU A 27 0.22 -6.23 2.72
CA GLU A 27 0.10 -4.91 3.35
C GLU A 27 1.46 -4.35 3.75
N LEU A 28 2.33 -5.18 4.35
CA LEU A 28 3.70 -4.79 4.68
C LEU A 28 4.50 -4.43 3.44
N ALA A 29 4.43 -5.25 2.39
CA ALA A 29 5.09 -4.99 1.11
C ALA A 29 4.58 -3.70 0.46
N GLY A 30 3.26 -3.45 0.53
CA GLY A 30 2.65 -2.20 0.07
C GLY A 30 3.15 -0.99 0.85
N GLY A 31 3.18 -1.07 2.19
CA GLY A 31 3.67 0.01 3.05
C GLY A 31 5.13 0.35 2.78
N LEU A 32 6.00 -0.68 2.74
CA LEU A 32 7.40 -0.53 2.38
C LEU A 32 7.58 -0.04 0.95
N GLY A 33 6.78 -0.54 0.00
CA GLY A 33 6.79 -0.13 -1.41
C GLY A 33 6.35 1.31 -1.63
N MET A 34 5.54 1.89 -0.75
CA MET A 34 5.26 3.33 -0.78
C MET A 34 6.46 4.15 -0.28
N ILE A 35 7.09 3.71 0.81
CA ILE A 35 8.11 4.50 1.52
C ILE A 35 9.51 4.37 0.89
N LEU A 36 10.00 3.15 0.66
CA LEU A 36 11.39 2.92 0.27
C LEU A 36 11.76 3.53 -1.10
N PRO A 37 10.95 3.39 -2.17
CA PRO A 37 11.27 4.02 -3.46
C PRO A 37 11.25 5.54 -3.40
N ALA A 38 10.37 6.12 -2.59
CA ALA A 38 10.29 7.57 -2.36
C ALA A 38 11.52 8.09 -1.60
N LEU A 39 11.93 7.41 -0.52
CA LEU A 39 13.08 7.80 0.29
C LEU A 39 14.41 7.62 -0.44
N THR A 40 14.59 6.47 -1.10
CA THR A 40 15.83 6.14 -1.80
C THR A 40 15.94 6.82 -3.16
N ARG A 41 14.80 7.26 -3.72
CA ARG A 41 14.65 7.74 -5.10
C ARG A 41 15.08 6.73 -6.17
N ILE A 42 15.10 5.44 -5.83
CA ILE A 42 15.33 4.34 -6.77
C ILE A 42 13.97 3.84 -7.24
N GLN A 43 13.73 3.87 -8.55
CA GLN A 43 12.44 3.53 -9.17
C GLN A 43 11.21 4.14 -8.44
N PRO A 44 11.10 5.47 -8.28
CA PRO A 44 10.05 6.09 -7.47
C PRO A 44 8.61 5.86 -7.99
N TYR A 45 8.45 5.40 -9.24
CA TYR A 45 7.15 5.01 -9.79
C TYR A 45 6.55 3.80 -9.07
N LEU A 46 7.35 3.03 -8.30
CA LEU A 46 6.87 1.95 -7.45
C LEU A 46 6.04 2.46 -6.27
N THR A 47 6.29 3.69 -5.79
CA THR A 47 5.52 4.29 -4.68
C THR A 47 4.03 4.40 -5.01
N PRO A 48 3.61 5.05 -6.10
CA PRO A 48 2.21 5.15 -6.41
C PRO A 48 1.59 3.80 -6.83
N LEU A 49 2.38 2.86 -7.39
CA LEU A 49 1.92 1.49 -7.66
C LEU A 49 1.62 0.71 -6.37
N ALA A 50 2.48 0.82 -5.35
CA ALA A 50 2.26 0.23 -4.04
C ALA A 50 1.02 0.85 -3.36
N GLY A 51 0.81 2.16 -3.51
CA GLY A 51 -0.41 2.83 -3.05
C GLY A 51 -1.69 2.30 -3.71
N VAL A 52 -1.67 2.04 -5.02
CA VAL A 52 -2.80 1.39 -5.72
C VAL A 52 -3.04 -0.03 -5.18
N GLY A 53 -1.97 -0.81 -4.98
CA GLY A 53 -2.09 -2.16 -4.41
C GLY A 53 -2.73 -2.15 -3.01
N LEU A 54 -2.29 -1.25 -2.14
CA LEU A 54 -2.90 -1.08 -0.81
C LEU A 54 -4.35 -0.62 -0.89
N ALA A 55 -4.68 0.31 -1.79
CA ALA A 55 -6.07 0.73 -1.99
C ALA A 55 -6.97 -0.44 -2.40
N LEU A 56 -6.49 -1.34 -3.28
CA LEU A 56 -7.21 -2.54 -3.66
C LEU A 56 -7.42 -3.50 -2.48
N ILE A 57 -6.38 -3.73 -1.65
CA ILE A 57 -6.52 -4.53 -0.42
C ILE A 57 -7.57 -3.92 0.49
N MET A 58 -7.54 -2.60 0.70
CA MET A 58 -8.51 -1.91 1.56
C MET A 58 -9.95 -2.03 1.01
N ILE A 59 -10.16 -1.92 -0.31
CA ILE A 59 -11.48 -2.14 -0.93
C ILE A 59 -11.98 -3.56 -0.68
N PHE A 60 -11.14 -4.58 -0.89
CA PHE A 60 -11.55 -5.96 -0.63
C PHE A 60 -11.82 -6.22 0.86
N ALA A 61 -10.99 -5.66 1.75
CA ALA A 61 -11.21 -5.74 3.19
C ALA A 61 -12.49 -5.02 3.62
N ALA A 62 -12.82 -3.86 3.04
CA ALA A 62 -14.08 -3.16 3.31
C ALA A 62 -15.27 -4.05 2.95
N ILE A 63 -15.28 -4.61 1.73
CA ILE A 63 -16.34 -5.53 1.28
C ILE A 63 -16.42 -6.73 2.24
N PHE A 64 -15.29 -7.35 2.55
CA PHE A 64 -15.22 -8.51 3.44
C PHE A 64 -15.83 -8.22 4.83
N HIS A 65 -15.40 -7.14 5.49
CA HIS A 65 -15.93 -6.78 6.81
C HIS A 65 -17.40 -6.35 6.77
N LEU A 66 -17.84 -5.65 5.72
CA LEU A 66 -19.24 -5.25 5.54
C LEU A 66 -20.15 -6.47 5.40
N THR A 67 -19.76 -7.47 4.59
CA THR A 67 -20.56 -8.70 4.42
C THR A 67 -20.69 -9.52 5.71
N ARG A 68 -19.81 -9.30 6.68
CA ARG A 68 -19.78 -10.00 7.97
C ARG A 68 -20.34 -9.17 9.13
N GLY A 69 -20.78 -7.94 8.86
CA GLY A 69 -21.27 -7.03 9.91
C GLY A 69 -20.20 -6.56 10.89
N GLU A 70 -18.92 -6.65 10.52
CA GLU A 70 -17.78 -6.31 11.37
C GLU A 70 -17.44 -4.81 11.27
N PHE A 71 -18.41 -3.95 11.61
CA PHE A 71 -18.32 -2.50 11.40
C PHE A 71 -17.16 -1.83 12.14
N GLY A 72 -16.65 -2.45 13.21
CA GLY A 72 -15.48 -1.97 13.95
C GLY A 72 -14.20 -1.84 13.11
N PHE A 73 -14.07 -2.62 12.04
CA PHE A 73 -12.90 -2.55 11.14
C PHE A 73 -13.10 -1.56 9.97
N ILE A 74 -14.31 -1.03 9.75
CA ILE A 74 -14.59 -0.16 8.61
C ILE A 74 -13.91 1.20 8.75
N VAL A 75 -13.95 1.82 9.92
CA VAL A 75 -13.32 3.12 10.15
C VAL A 75 -11.81 3.11 9.86
N PRO A 76 -10.99 2.24 10.49
CA PRO A 76 -9.56 2.21 10.19
C PRO A 76 -9.28 1.81 8.73
N ASN A 77 -10.06 0.90 8.15
CA ASN A 77 -9.94 0.51 6.75
C ASN A 77 -10.15 1.69 5.79
N LEU A 78 -11.20 2.49 6.01
CA LEU A 78 -11.49 3.67 5.19
C LEU A 78 -10.41 4.74 5.31
N ILE A 79 -9.87 4.95 6.51
CA ILE A 79 -8.74 5.87 6.71
C ILE A 79 -7.54 5.41 5.88
N LEU A 80 -7.16 4.14 5.97
CA LEU A 80 -6.06 3.58 5.21
C LEU A 80 -6.32 3.63 3.70
N LEU A 81 -7.55 3.38 3.25
CA LEU A 81 -7.95 3.51 1.85
C LEU A 81 -7.73 4.93 1.35
N VAL A 82 -8.24 5.93 2.08
CA VAL A 82 -8.12 7.34 1.70
C VAL A 82 -6.65 7.75 1.65
N LEU A 83 -5.84 7.35 2.63
CA LEU A 83 -4.40 7.64 2.63
C LEU A 83 -3.68 6.97 1.46
N ALA A 84 -3.98 5.70 1.17
CA ALA A 84 -3.38 4.97 0.05
C ALA A 84 -3.72 5.61 -1.30
N VAL A 85 -4.99 5.97 -1.52
CA VAL A 85 -5.45 6.67 -2.73
C VAL A 85 -4.80 8.06 -2.82
N PHE A 86 -4.74 8.80 -1.73
CA PHE A 86 -4.10 10.12 -1.68
C PHE A 86 -2.62 10.03 -2.06
N VAL A 87 -1.87 9.09 -1.48
CA VAL A 87 -0.45 8.89 -1.82
C VAL A 87 -0.29 8.42 -3.26
N ALA A 88 -1.10 7.46 -3.71
CA ALA A 88 -1.05 6.96 -5.08
C ALA A 88 -1.29 8.09 -6.09
N TYR A 89 -2.40 8.80 -5.96
CA TYR A 89 -2.74 9.90 -6.86
C TYR A 89 -1.73 11.05 -6.77
N GLY A 90 -1.36 11.43 -5.55
CA GLY A 90 -0.38 12.48 -5.29
C GLY A 90 0.96 12.19 -5.94
N ARG A 91 1.46 10.96 -5.85
CA ARG A 91 2.77 10.56 -6.42
C ARG A 91 2.72 10.19 -7.89
N TRP A 92 1.55 9.86 -8.43
CA TRP A 92 1.39 9.58 -9.86
C TRP A 92 1.20 10.85 -10.69
N LYS A 93 0.41 11.81 -10.20
CA LYS A 93 -0.05 12.95 -11.00
C LYS A 93 0.33 14.32 -10.45
N LEU A 94 0.17 14.56 -9.14
CA LEU A 94 0.29 15.91 -8.58
C LEU A 94 1.74 16.30 -8.23
N ALA A 95 2.50 15.36 -7.68
CA ALA A 95 3.86 15.57 -7.20
C ALA A 95 4.72 14.30 -7.41
N PRO A 96 5.04 13.93 -8.67
CA PRO A 96 5.94 12.83 -8.98
C PRO A 96 7.33 13.01 -8.36
N ILE A 97 7.96 11.92 -7.94
CA ILE A 97 9.31 11.93 -7.36
C ILE A 97 10.33 11.67 -8.48
N ALA A 98 11.28 12.60 -8.65
CA ALA A 98 12.38 12.44 -9.60
C ALA A 98 13.33 11.29 -9.16
N PRO A 99 13.69 10.36 -10.06
CA PRO A 99 14.68 9.33 -9.77
C PRO A 99 16.07 9.90 -9.46
N ARG A 100 16.87 9.19 -8.65
CA ARG A 100 18.28 9.51 -8.39
C ARG A 100 19.15 8.99 -9.54
N GLY A 101 19.62 9.88 -10.43
CA GLY A 101 20.53 9.57 -11.56
C GLY A 101 19.83 8.85 -12.72
N HIS A 102 20.02 9.23 -14.00
CA HIS A 102 21.31 9.38 -14.67
C HIS A 102 21.54 10.81 -15.16
N SER A 103 22.64 11.42 -14.74
CA SER A 103 23.26 12.52 -15.49
C SER A 103 23.77 11.93 -16.81
N ARG A 104 22.92 11.84 -17.83
CA ARG A 104 23.43 11.78 -19.20
C ARG A 104 23.66 13.22 -19.64
N GLU A 105 24.90 13.63 -19.43
CA GLU A 105 25.69 14.38 -20.41
C GLU A 105 25.07 14.30 -21.81
N ALA A 106 24.34 15.36 -22.17
CA ALA A 106 23.92 15.68 -23.52
C ALA A 106 23.80 17.20 -23.56
N ASP A 107 24.94 17.86 -23.43
CA ASP A 107 25.09 19.22 -23.92
C ASP A 107 25.62 19.13 -25.36
N PRO A 108 24.77 19.29 -26.39
CA PRO A 108 25.21 19.34 -27.78
C PRO A 108 25.90 20.66 -28.16
N ALA A 109 26.16 21.60 -27.23
CA ALA A 109 26.70 22.92 -27.54
C ALA A 109 28.24 23.02 -27.63
N LEU A 110 28.97 21.89 -27.67
CA LEU A 110 30.45 21.86 -27.78
C LEU A 110 30.99 21.01 -28.95
N GLY A 111 30.25 20.88 -30.05
CA GLY A 111 30.69 20.20 -31.28
C GLY A 111 30.50 21.03 -32.53
#